data_AF-A0A954KJT5-F1
#
_entry.id   AF-A0A954KJT5-F1
#
_cell.length_a   1.000
_cell.length_b   1.000
_cell.length_c   1.000
_cell.angle_alpha   90.00
_cell.angle_beta   90.00
_cell.angle_gamma   90.00
#
_symmetry.space_group_name_H-M   'P 1'
#
loop_
_entity.id
_entity.type
_entity.pdbx_description
1 polymer ?
#
loop_
_entity_poly.entity_id
_entity_poly.type
_entity_poly.pdbx_seq_one_letter_code
_entity_poly.pdbx_strand_id
1 'polypeptide(L)'
;TEFNAEAAEFDPDNRLLWRHSRRRLGAESIRDAMLQISGSLDLTQGGSAVSGLGETAVANNQGEKKGELTGETGQRRTIYQPIIRNDLPDYLTIFNFADPEVCTGQRSETTVPAQALWMLNSEFVLQQAQRIAEALPSGEGVAPGEQVDQLYLQILGRPATAEETERARVFISEANSDQMDGWTQLAQALLASSEFRFVD
;
A
#
# COMPACT_ATOMS: atom_id res chain seq x y z
N THR A 1 -19.78 -10.41 0.78
CA THR A 1 -20.56 -11.52 1.39
C THR A 1 -21.58 -10.92 2.33
N GLU A 2 -22.87 -11.21 2.14
CA GLU A 2 -23.90 -10.73 3.08
C GLU A 2 -23.78 -11.46 4.42
N PHE A 3 -24.04 -10.74 5.51
CA PHE A 3 -23.97 -11.29 6.86
C PHE A 3 -25.15 -12.25 7.10
N ASN A 4 -24.87 -13.49 7.47
CA ASN A 4 -25.88 -14.47 7.85
C ASN A 4 -25.90 -14.63 9.39
N ALA A 5 -26.98 -14.16 10.01
CA ALA A 5 -27.13 -14.16 11.46
C ALA A 5 -27.21 -15.59 12.05
N GLU A 6 -27.89 -16.52 11.37
CA GLU A 6 -28.01 -17.90 11.84
C GLU A 6 -26.67 -18.63 11.80
N ALA A 7 -25.91 -18.45 10.72
CA ALA A 7 -24.57 -19.02 10.59
C ALA A 7 -23.60 -18.43 11.62
N ALA A 8 -23.71 -17.13 11.94
CA ALA A 8 -22.91 -16.48 12.96
C ALA A 8 -23.22 -16.95 14.39
N GLU A 9 -24.47 -17.31 14.67
CA GLU A 9 -24.87 -17.88 15.96
C GLU A 9 -24.38 -19.33 16.10
N PHE A 10 -24.47 -20.13 15.02
CA PHE A 10 -24.07 -21.54 15.04
C PHE A 10 -22.54 -21.75 14.99
N ASP A 11 -21.82 -20.92 14.23
CA ASP A 11 -20.37 -20.99 14.03
C ASP A 11 -19.73 -19.58 14.07
N PRO A 12 -19.65 -18.95 15.25
CA PRO A 12 -19.07 -17.61 15.40
C PRO A 12 -17.59 -17.56 15.02
N ASP A 13 -16.87 -18.67 15.25
CA ASP A 13 -15.44 -18.82 14.95
C ASP A 13 -15.15 -19.10 13.48
N ASN A 14 -16.18 -19.20 12.63
CA ASN A 14 -16.08 -19.49 11.20
C ASN A 14 -15.29 -20.77 10.88
N ARG A 15 -15.42 -21.81 11.71
CA ARG A 15 -14.73 -23.11 11.54
C ARG A 15 -15.24 -23.90 10.34
N LEU A 16 -16.49 -23.70 9.96
CA LEU A 16 -17.13 -24.29 8.79
C LEU A 16 -16.94 -23.44 7.52
N LEU A 17 -16.20 -22.32 7.62
CA LEU A 17 -15.86 -21.43 6.50
C LEU A 17 -17.09 -20.88 5.76
N TRP A 18 -18.17 -20.59 6.49
CA TRP A 18 -19.40 -20.03 5.91
C TRP A 18 -19.22 -18.59 5.42
N ARG A 19 -18.16 -17.91 5.88
CA ARG A 19 -17.70 -16.63 5.36
C ARG A 19 -16.20 -16.65 5.07
N HIS A 20 -15.73 -15.70 4.26
CA HIS A 20 -14.30 -15.48 4.13
C HIS A 20 -13.73 -14.90 5.44
N SER A 21 -12.56 -15.39 5.85
CA SER A 21 -11.84 -14.87 7.01
C SER A 21 -10.97 -13.71 6.56
N ARG A 22 -11.22 -12.52 7.11
CA ARG A 22 -10.41 -11.33 6.82
C ARG A 22 -8.93 -11.66 6.96
N ARG A 23 -8.19 -11.47 5.88
CA ARG A 23 -6.75 -11.74 5.83
C ARG A 23 -6.00 -10.43 5.68
N ARG A 24 -4.99 -10.23 6.52
CA ARG A 24 -4.15 -9.06 6.40
C ARG A 24 -3.13 -9.21 5.27
N LEU A 25 -2.83 -8.11 4.60
CA LEU A 25 -1.77 -8.05 3.60
C LEU A 25 -0.39 -7.95 4.27
N GLY A 26 0.57 -8.71 3.73
CA GLY A 26 1.98 -8.60 4.11
C GLY A 26 2.65 -7.37 3.48
N ALA A 27 3.84 -7.03 3.96
CA ALA A 27 4.61 -5.86 3.52
C ALA A 27 4.75 -5.80 1.98
N GLU A 28 5.08 -6.94 1.36
CA GLU A 28 5.28 -7.07 -0.07
C GLU A 28 3.99 -6.82 -0.85
N SER A 29 2.86 -7.35 -0.36
CA SER A 29 1.55 -7.18 -0.99
C SER A 29 1.04 -5.75 -0.88
N ILE A 30 1.25 -5.09 0.25
CA ILE A 30 0.87 -3.68 0.44
C ILE A 30 1.62 -2.80 -0.57
N ARG A 31 2.94 -2.98 -0.67
CA ARG A 31 3.78 -2.23 -1.62
C ARG A 31 3.40 -2.50 -3.07
N ASP A 32 3.31 -3.77 -3.46
CA ASP A 32 2.99 -4.16 -4.83
C ASP A 32 1.57 -3.68 -5.21
N ALA A 33 0.61 -3.68 -4.27
CA ALA A 33 -0.72 -3.13 -4.50
C ALA A 33 -0.68 -1.62 -4.79
N MET A 34 0.07 -0.84 -4.00
CA MET A 34 0.22 0.59 -4.24
C MET A 34 0.84 0.89 -5.61
N LEU A 35 1.89 0.15 -6.00
CA LEU A 35 2.53 0.28 -7.30
C LEU A 35 1.59 -0.12 -8.46
N GLN A 36 0.81 -1.18 -8.27
CA GLN A 36 -0.14 -1.66 -9.27
C GLN A 36 -1.26 -0.65 -9.50
N ILE A 37 -1.82 -0.11 -8.43
CA ILE A 37 -2.92 0.86 -8.44
C ILE A 37 -2.45 2.19 -9.02
N SER A 38 -1.22 2.63 -8.71
CA SER A 38 -0.63 3.84 -9.30
C SER A 38 -0.14 3.66 -10.74
N GLY A 39 -0.22 2.45 -11.30
CA GLY A 39 0.24 2.14 -12.65
C GLY A 39 1.77 2.14 -12.82
N SER A 40 2.52 2.14 -11.72
CA SER A 40 3.99 2.21 -11.74
C SER A 40 4.67 0.85 -11.50
N LEU A 41 3.92 -0.24 -11.37
CA LEU A 41 4.49 -1.57 -11.16
C LEU A 41 5.20 -2.11 -12.40
N ASP A 42 6.50 -2.40 -12.28
CA ASP A 42 7.27 -3.15 -13.26
C ASP A 42 7.13 -4.67 -13.03
N LEU A 43 6.53 -5.35 -14.01
CA LEU A 43 6.28 -6.79 -14.04
C LEU A 43 7.44 -7.62 -14.65
N THR A 44 8.55 -6.99 -15.02
CA THR A 44 9.71 -7.68 -15.61
C THR A 44 10.18 -8.81 -14.70
N GLN A 45 10.22 -10.02 -15.26
CA GLN A 45 10.59 -11.22 -14.53
C GLN A 45 12.10 -11.47 -14.56
N GLY A 46 12.64 -11.90 -13.42
CA GLY A 46 14.05 -12.25 -13.29
C GLY A 46 15.01 -11.06 -13.41
N GLY A 47 16.30 -11.38 -13.49
CA GLY A 47 17.37 -10.40 -13.38
C GLY A 47 17.56 -9.92 -11.93
N SER A 48 18.78 -9.54 -11.60
CA SER A 48 19.11 -9.02 -10.28
C SER A 48 19.10 -7.50 -10.32
N ALA A 49 18.28 -6.87 -9.49
CA ALA A 49 18.28 -5.41 -9.32
C ALA A 49 19.63 -4.87 -8.82
N VAL A 50 20.49 -5.75 -8.30
CA VAL A 50 21.80 -5.40 -7.72
C VAL A 50 22.99 -5.84 -8.57
N SER A 51 22.78 -6.42 -9.76
CA SER A 51 23.89 -6.93 -10.59
C SER A 51 24.89 -5.84 -10.99
N GLY A 52 24.47 -4.56 -11.04
CA GLY A 52 25.32 -3.42 -11.36
C GLY A 52 26.00 -2.76 -10.16
N LEU A 53 25.67 -3.17 -8.92
CA LEU A 53 26.09 -2.46 -7.70
C LEU A 53 27.39 -2.99 -7.10
N GLY A 54 27.79 -4.22 -7.45
CA GLY A 54 29.03 -4.85 -6.96
C GLY A 54 29.09 -4.94 -5.43
N GLU A 55 30.30 -4.79 -4.87
CA GLU A 55 30.57 -4.88 -3.42
C GLU A 55 30.04 -3.67 -2.62
N THR A 56 29.63 -2.60 -3.30
CA THR A 56 29.18 -1.32 -2.71
C THR A 56 27.66 -1.19 -2.62
N ALA A 57 26.93 -2.30 -2.73
CA ALA A 57 25.50 -2.37 -2.50
C ALA A 57 25.13 -1.77 -1.14
N VAL A 58 25.84 -2.18 -0.09
CA VAL A 58 25.71 -1.67 1.29
C VAL A 58 26.81 -0.65 1.56
N ALA A 59 26.56 0.30 2.45
CA ALA A 59 27.61 1.19 2.94
C ALA A 59 28.78 0.35 3.50
N ASN A 60 29.99 0.57 2.98
CA ASN A 60 31.18 -0.07 3.51
C ASN A 60 31.62 0.58 4.84
N ASN A 61 32.69 0.08 5.46
CA ASN A 61 33.25 0.65 6.70
C ASN A 61 33.71 2.12 6.58
N GLN A 62 33.74 2.67 5.36
CA GLN A 62 34.10 4.05 5.05
C GLN A 62 32.87 4.91 4.74
N GLY A 63 31.66 4.33 4.83
CA GLY A 63 30.38 5.00 4.54
C GLY A 63 30.06 5.13 3.04
N GLU A 64 30.87 4.54 2.15
CA GLU A 64 30.64 4.60 0.71
C GLU A 64 29.56 3.60 0.32
N LYS A 65 28.46 4.09 -0.26
CA LYS A 65 27.34 3.31 -0.81
C LYS A 65 27.15 3.69 -2.27
N LYS A 66 27.15 2.71 -3.18
CA LYS A 66 26.94 2.95 -4.60
C LYS A 66 25.47 2.73 -4.92
N GLY A 67 24.76 3.85 -5.09
CA GLY A 67 23.34 3.86 -5.41
C GLY A 67 22.45 3.54 -4.23
N GLU A 68 21.17 3.85 -4.37
CA GLU A 68 20.15 3.37 -3.46
C GLU A 68 19.78 1.95 -3.89
N LEU A 69 20.01 0.97 -3.01
CA LEU A 69 19.42 -0.36 -3.17
C LEU A 69 17.93 -0.15 -3.08
N THR A 70 17.27 -0.07 -4.23
CA THR A 70 15.93 0.47 -4.41
C THR A 70 14.85 -0.36 -3.71
N GLY A 71 14.87 -0.43 -2.38
CA GLY A 71 13.82 -1.06 -1.59
C GLY A 71 12.59 -0.20 -1.51
N GLU A 72 12.76 1.13 -1.41
CA GLU A 72 11.63 2.07 -1.22
C GLU A 72 11.18 2.74 -2.52
N THR A 73 12.09 3.07 -3.44
CA THR A 73 11.78 3.83 -4.67
C THR A 73 11.65 2.94 -5.93
N GLY A 74 12.05 1.67 -5.84
CA GLY A 74 12.01 0.73 -6.96
C GLY A 74 10.59 0.36 -7.39
N GLN A 75 10.33 0.41 -8.70
CA GLN A 75 9.04 0.09 -9.31
C GLN A 75 8.82 -1.41 -9.54
N ARG A 76 9.88 -2.23 -9.46
CA ARG A 76 9.77 -3.68 -9.58
C ARG A 76 9.02 -4.29 -8.42
N ARG A 77 8.29 -5.37 -8.73
CA ARG A 77 7.66 -6.24 -7.72
C ARG A 77 8.64 -6.57 -6.59
N THR A 78 8.12 -6.50 -5.37
CA THR A 78 8.91 -6.64 -4.13
C THR A 78 9.69 -7.95 -4.08
N ILE A 79 9.19 -9.03 -4.67
CA ILE A 79 9.88 -10.33 -4.74
C ILE A 79 11.23 -10.29 -5.48
N TYR A 80 11.43 -9.30 -6.37
CA TYR A 80 12.69 -9.12 -7.10
C TYR A 80 13.62 -8.09 -6.45
N GLN A 81 13.20 -7.51 -5.32
CA GLN A 81 14.04 -6.59 -4.56
C GLN A 81 15.08 -7.38 -3.74
N PRO A 82 16.31 -6.85 -3.63
CA PRO A 82 17.34 -7.48 -2.83
C PRO A 82 16.95 -7.41 -1.35
N ILE A 83 17.12 -8.52 -0.63
CA ILE A 83 17.09 -8.55 0.83
C ILE A 83 18.52 -8.57 1.32
N ILE A 84 18.93 -7.48 1.96
CA ILE A 84 20.24 -7.39 2.58
C ILE A 84 20.08 -7.56 4.07
N ARG A 85 20.79 -8.56 4.60
CA ARG A 85 20.70 -8.97 6.01
C ARG A 85 20.83 -7.79 6.99
N ASN A 86 21.73 -6.84 6.71
CA ASN A 86 22.06 -5.73 7.61
C ASN A 86 21.46 -4.38 7.17
N ASP A 87 20.69 -4.33 6.07
CA ASP A 87 20.14 -3.09 5.50
C ASP A 87 18.76 -3.38 4.88
N LEU A 88 17.80 -3.73 5.74
CA LEU A 88 16.41 -3.95 5.33
C LEU A 88 15.69 -2.60 5.15
N PRO A 89 14.89 -2.43 4.09
CA PRO A 89 13.97 -1.30 3.97
C PRO A 89 13.00 -1.18 5.16
N ASP A 90 12.79 0.04 5.65
CA ASP A 90 11.99 0.32 6.84
C ASP A 90 10.56 -0.25 6.75
N TYR A 91 9.93 -0.13 5.58
CA TYR A 91 8.57 -0.64 5.37
C TYR A 91 8.47 -2.17 5.55
N LEU A 92 9.50 -2.93 5.18
CA LEU A 92 9.49 -4.38 5.39
C LEU A 92 9.43 -4.69 6.89
N THR A 93 10.27 -4.03 7.68
CA THR A 93 10.30 -4.18 9.14
C THR A 93 8.98 -3.75 9.77
N ILE A 94 8.47 -2.57 9.40
CA ILE A 94 7.24 -1.98 9.94
C ILE A 94 6.01 -2.90 9.70
N PHE A 95 5.95 -3.57 8.54
CA PHE A 95 4.87 -4.47 8.17
C PHE A 95 5.16 -5.95 8.43
N ASN A 96 5.99 -6.25 9.43
CA ASN A 96 6.28 -7.59 9.94
C ASN A 96 6.82 -8.56 8.87
N PHE A 97 7.74 -8.09 8.03
CA PHE A 97 8.54 -8.97 7.19
C PHE A 97 9.36 -9.95 8.07
N ALA A 98 9.74 -11.09 7.48
CA ALA A 98 10.56 -12.08 8.19
C ALA A 98 11.98 -11.55 8.37
N ASP A 99 12.47 -11.57 9.61
CA ASP A 99 13.84 -11.18 9.92
C ASP A 99 14.83 -12.14 9.22
N PRO A 100 15.70 -11.65 8.32
CA PRO A 100 16.66 -12.46 7.57
C PRO A 100 17.79 -13.03 8.44
N GLU A 101 17.94 -12.59 9.69
CA GLU A 101 18.95 -13.09 10.61
C GLU A 101 18.54 -14.38 11.32
N VAL A 102 17.23 -14.66 11.38
CA VAL A 102 16.67 -15.77 12.15
C VAL A 102 15.74 -16.64 11.30
N CYS A 103 15.65 -17.92 11.65
CA CYS A 103 14.70 -18.81 10.98
C CYS A 103 13.28 -18.48 11.46
N THR A 104 12.46 -17.91 10.57
CA THR A 104 11.07 -17.55 10.85
C THR A 104 10.13 -18.58 10.22
N GLY A 105 9.46 -19.40 11.03
CA GLY A 105 8.49 -20.38 10.54
C GLY A 105 7.13 -19.77 10.17
N GLN A 106 6.67 -18.79 10.95
CA GLN A 106 5.45 -18.04 10.71
C GLN A 106 5.68 -16.57 11.08
N ARG A 107 5.30 -15.66 10.18
CA ARG A 107 5.40 -14.21 10.45
C ARG A 107 4.30 -13.80 11.43
N SER A 108 4.65 -12.93 12.37
CA SER A 108 3.66 -12.30 13.27
C SER A 108 2.87 -11.24 12.51
N GLU A 109 1.59 -11.09 12.80
CA GLU A 109 0.77 -10.01 12.28
C GLU A 109 0.39 -9.05 13.41
N THR A 110 0.88 -7.81 13.35
CA THR A 110 0.64 -6.79 14.40
C THR A 110 0.01 -5.52 13.86
N THR A 111 -1.05 -5.01 14.50
CA THR A 111 -1.70 -3.76 14.07
C THR A 111 -1.23 -2.62 14.98
N VAL A 112 -0.08 -2.04 14.65
CA VAL A 112 0.56 -1.01 15.50
C VAL A 112 0.39 0.40 14.92
N PRO A 113 0.28 1.45 15.75
CA PRO A 113 0.15 2.83 15.28
C PRO A 113 1.28 3.27 14.33
N ALA A 114 2.49 2.75 14.53
CA ALA A 114 3.65 3.05 13.69
C ALA A 114 3.42 2.70 12.20
N GLN A 115 2.64 1.65 11.91
CA GLN A 115 2.29 1.30 10.52
C GLN A 115 1.38 2.34 9.88
N ALA A 116 0.36 2.83 10.61
CA ALA A 116 -0.51 3.89 10.12
C ALA A 116 0.27 5.19 9.94
N LEU A 117 1.17 5.50 10.89
CA LEU A 117 2.01 6.68 10.81
C LEU A 117 2.95 6.63 9.60
N TRP A 118 3.55 5.47 9.30
CA TRP A 118 4.36 5.30 8.09
C TRP A 118 3.53 5.54 6.82
N MET A 119 2.30 5.02 6.74
CA MET A 119 1.43 5.25 5.57
C MET A 119 1.12 6.73 5.35
N LEU A 120 0.99 7.51 6.43
CA LEU A 120 0.68 8.94 6.39
C LEU A 120 1.90 9.84 6.14
N ASN A 121 3.12 9.35 6.37
CA ASN A 121 4.33 10.19 6.32
C ASN A 121 5.39 9.68 5.33
N SER A 122 5.21 8.49 4.75
CA SER A 122 6.15 7.93 3.79
C SER A 122 6.08 8.68 2.47
N GLU A 123 7.25 9.12 1.98
CA GLU A 123 7.39 9.73 0.66
C GLU A 123 6.94 8.76 -0.45
N PHE A 124 7.20 7.46 -0.30
CA PHE A 124 6.76 6.44 -1.25
C PHE A 124 5.24 6.43 -1.41
N VAL A 125 4.50 6.49 -0.29
CA VAL A 125 3.02 6.49 -0.30
C VAL A 125 2.50 7.79 -0.91
N LEU A 126 3.10 8.93 -0.58
CA LEU A 126 2.76 10.23 -1.18
C LEU A 126 2.98 10.23 -2.70
N GLN A 127 4.10 9.69 -3.19
CA GLN A 127 4.37 9.57 -4.62
C GLN A 127 3.35 8.67 -5.33
N GLN A 128 2.91 7.56 -4.70
CA GLN A 128 1.87 6.72 -5.28
C GLN A 128 0.51 7.41 -5.28
N ALA A 129 0.14 8.09 -4.19
CA ALA A 129 -1.09 8.87 -4.09
C ALA A 129 -1.16 9.96 -5.17
N GLN A 130 -0.04 10.64 -5.41
CA GLN A 130 0.06 11.66 -6.46
C GLN A 130 -0.15 11.07 -7.85
N ARG A 131 0.52 9.95 -8.17
CA ARG A 131 0.33 9.26 -9.46
C ARG A 131 -1.12 8.80 -9.67
N ILE A 132 -1.76 8.32 -8.61
CA ILE A 132 -3.18 7.92 -8.66
C ILE A 132 -4.06 9.13 -8.96
N ALA A 133 -3.85 10.25 -8.25
CA ALA A 133 -4.60 11.48 -8.47
C ALA A 133 -4.39 12.06 -9.88
N GLU A 134 -3.16 12.07 -10.38
CA GLU A 134 -2.82 12.52 -11.74
C GLU A 134 -3.44 11.64 -12.84
N ALA A 135 -3.63 10.35 -12.55
CA ALA A 135 -4.27 9.41 -13.47
C ALA A 135 -5.81 9.49 -13.47
N LEU A 136 -6.42 10.22 -12.52
CA LEU A 136 -7.87 10.36 -12.47
C LEU A 136 -8.37 11.10 -13.73
N PRO A 137 -9.44 10.61 -14.37
CA PRO A 137 -10.02 11.28 -15.52
C PRO A 137 -10.48 12.69 -15.12
N SER A 138 -9.95 13.69 -15.81
CA SER A 138 -10.30 15.10 -15.64
C SER A 138 -10.67 15.69 -17.01
N GLY A 139 -11.81 16.38 -17.10
CA GLY A 139 -12.31 16.94 -18.36
C GLY A 139 -13.78 17.35 -18.32
N GLU A 140 -14.22 18.06 -19.36
CA GLU A 140 -15.63 18.45 -19.52
C GLU A 140 -16.53 17.21 -19.62
N GLY A 141 -17.42 17.03 -18.65
CA GLY A 141 -18.41 15.94 -18.62
C GLY A 141 -18.26 14.93 -17.49
N VAL A 142 -17.15 14.92 -16.75
CA VAL A 142 -16.98 14.03 -15.59
C VAL A 142 -17.50 14.72 -14.33
N ALA A 143 -18.53 14.15 -13.71
CA ALA A 143 -19.04 14.69 -12.45
C ALA A 143 -18.04 14.39 -11.31
N PRO A 144 -17.82 15.31 -10.34
CA PRO A 144 -16.93 15.05 -9.21
C PRO A 144 -17.30 13.81 -8.39
N GLY A 145 -18.58 13.42 -8.36
CA GLY A 145 -19.00 12.15 -7.74
C GLY A 145 -18.44 10.92 -8.44
N GLU A 146 -18.39 10.95 -9.78
CA GLU A 146 -17.86 9.87 -10.59
C GLU A 146 -16.35 9.71 -10.38
N GLN A 147 -15.62 10.80 -10.21
CA GLN A 147 -14.19 10.75 -9.87
C GLN A 147 -13.93 10.13 -8.50
N VAL A 148 -14.76 10.46 -7.49
CA VAL A 148 -14.67 9.84 -6.16
C VAL A 148 -14.96 8.35 -6.25
N ASP A 149 -16.03 7.95 -6.95
CA ASP A 149 -16.38 6.54 -7.12
C ASP A 149 -15.27 5.74 -7.81
N GLN A 150 -14.64 6.32 -8.86
CA GLN A 150 -13.50 5.71 -9.53
C GLN A 150 -12.31 5.55 -8.59
N LEU A 151 -11.99 6.56 -7.78
CA LEU A 151 -10.89 6.49 -6.83
C LEU A 151 -11.11 5.38 -5.78
N TYR A 152 -12.33 5.27 -5.24
CA TYR A 152 -12.69 4.20 -4.31
C TYR A 152 -12.63 2.82 -4.98
N LEU A 153 -13.12 2.70 -6.21
CA LEU A 153 -13.03 1.44 -6.97
C LEU A 153 -11.58 1.04 -7.23
N GLN A 154 -10.72 2.00 -7.57
CA GLN A 154 -9.32 1.75 -7.88
C GLN A 154 -8.51 1.35 -6.64
N ILE A 155 -8.74 2.01 -5.49
CA ILE A 155 -7.97 1.77 -4.26
C ILE A 155 -8.56 0.65 -3.41
N LEU A 156 -9.88 0.66 -3.20
CA LEU A 156 -10.58 -0.24 -2.26
C LEU A 156 -11.35 -1.37 -2.97
N GLY A 157 -11.44 -1.36 -4.29
CA GLY A 157 -12.13 -2.41 -5.06
C GLY A 157 -13.66 -2.38 -4.96
N ARG A 158 -14.25 -1.28 -4.46
CA ARG A 158 -15.71 -1.08 -4.33
C ARG A 158 -16.10 0.36 -4.63
N PRO A 159 -17.36 0.64 -5.03
CA PRO A 159 -17.83 2.01 -5.16
C PRO A 159 -17.92 2.69 -3.79
N ALA A 160 -17.83 4.02 -3.79
CA ALA A 160 -18.08 4.81 -2.59
C ALA A 160 -19.57 4.77 -2.23
N THR A 161 -19.87 4.77 -0.94
CA THR A 161 -21.24 5.00 -0.47
C THR A 161 -21.60 6.49 -0.59
N ALA A 162 -22.89 6.81 -0.63
CA ALA A 162 -23.33 8.21 -0.72
C ALA A 162 -22.75 9.12 0.38
N GLU A 163 -22.60 8.59 1.60
CA GLU A 163 -21.96 9.32 2.70
C GLU A 163 -20.46 9.52 2.49
N GLU A 164 -19.76 8.52 1.96
CA GLU A 164 -18.33 8.62 1.62
C GLU A 164 -18.10 9.61 0.48
N THR A 165 -18.96 9.62 -0.54
CA THR A 165 -18.90 10.58 -1.64
C THR A 165 -19.04 12.01 -1.13
N GLU A 166 -20.01 12.25 -0.22
CA GLU A 166 -20.22 13.59 0.34
C GLU A 166 -19.03 14.02 1.22
N ARG A 167 -18.54 13.14 2.10
CA ARG A 167 -17.35 13.44 2.92
C ARG A 167 -16.11 13.72 2.06
N ALA A 168 -15.90 12.94 1.00
CA ALA A 168 -14.78 13.12 0.08
C ALA A 168 -14.86 14.49 -0.63
N ARG A 169 -16.05 14.92 -1.05
CA ARG A 169 -16.25 16.24 -1.68
C ARG A 169 -15.93 17.38 -0.72
N VAL A 170 -16.44 17.31 0.50
CA VAL A 170 -16.13 18.31 1.54
C VAL A 170 -14.61 18.35 1.78
N PHE A 171 -14.00 17.20 1.98
CA PHE A 171 -12.57 17.07 2.22
C PHE A 171 -11.71 17.68 1.09
N ILE A 172 -12.03 17.38 -0.18
CA ILE A 172 -11.33 17.96 -1.33
C ILE A 172 -11.54 19.48 -1.40
N SER A 173 -12.73 19.98 -1.09
CA SER A 173 -13.02 21.42 -1.12
C SER A 173 -12.33 22.22 -0.03
N GLU A 174 -12.03 21.60 1.11
CA GLU A 174 -11.29 22.19 2.24
C GLU A 174 -9.77 22.05 2.09
N ALA A 175 -9.31 21.22 1.15
CA ALA A 175 -7.90 20.97 0.92
C ALA A 175 -7.19 22.25 0.46
N ASN A 176 -6.12 22.61 1.16
CA ASN A 176 -5.30 23.76 0.79
C ASN A 176 -4.36 23.39 -0.36
N SER A 177 -4.66 23.89 -1.57
CA SER A 177 -3.94 23.61 -2.80
C SER A 177 -2.47 24.06 -2.80
N ASP A 178 -2.07 24.94 -1.86
CA ASP A 178 -0.71 25.47 -1.80
C ASP A 178 0.34 24.43 -1.37
N GLN A 179 -0.07 23.34 -0.72
CA GLN A 179 0.84 22.26 -0.29
C GLN A 179 0.66 20.98 -1.10
N MET A 180 -0.59 20.53 -1.28
CA MET A 180 -0.89 19.28 -1.96
C MET A 180 -2.33 19.29 -2.47
N ASP A 181 -2.54 18.81 -3.70
CA ASP A 181 -3.87 18.71 -4.28
C ASP A 181 -4.82 17.85 -3.42
N GLY A 182 -6.10 18.23 -3.36
CA GLY A 182 -7.11 17.57 -2.55
C GLY A 182 -7.34 16.11 -2.96
N TRP A 183 -7.19 15.79 -4.25
CA TRP A 183 -7.25 14.41 -4.73
C TRP A 183 -6.08 13.56 -4.24
N THR A 184 -4.87 14.13 -4.23
CA THR A 184 -3.69 13.45 -3.68
C THR A 184 -3.85 13.20 -2.18
N GLN A 185 -4.37 14.17 -1.42
CA GLN A 185 -4.66 14.01 0.01
C GLN A 185 -5.70 12.90 0.24
N LEU A 186 -6.77 12.87 -0.57
CA LEU A 186 -7.80 11.84 -0.46
C LEU A 186 -7.24 10.45 -0.81
N ALA A 187 -6.47 10.34 -1.89
CA ALA A 187 -5.83 9.09 -2.30
C ALA A 187 -4.88 8.57 -1.19
N GLN A 188 -4.10 9.45 -0.58
CA GLN A 188 -3.24 9.10 0.56
C GLN A 188 -4.04 8.59 1.75
N ALA A 189 -5.15 9.26 2.10
CA ALA A 189 -6.02 8.85 3.21
C ALA A 189 -6.64 7.46 2.95
N LEU A 190 -7.07 7.18 1.72
CA LEU A 190 -7.60 5.88 1.32
C LEU A 190 -6.54 4.78 1.39
N LEU A 191 -5.33 5.04 0.89
CA LEU A 191 -4.21 4.10 1.03
C LEU A 191 -3.88 3.82 2.50
N ALA A 192 -3.89 4.83 3.36
CA ALA A 192 -3.60 4.70 4.80
C ALA A 192 -4.72 4.01 5.61
N SER A 193 -5.90 3.82 5.01
CA SER A 193 -7.05 3.19 5.66
C SER A 193 -6.76 1.77 6.15
N SER A 194 -7.57 1.28 7.09
CA SER A 194 -7.53 -0.14 7.46
C SER A 194 -8.00 -0.99 6.29
N GLU A 195 -9.07 -0.60 5.61
CA GLU A 195 -9.68 -1.36 4.51
C GLU A 195 -8.67 -1.73 3.42
N PHE A 196 -7.78 -0.81 3.03
CA PHE A 196 -6.72 -1.09 2.05
C PHE A 196 -5.74 -2.22 2.48
N ARG A 197 -5.56 -2.45 3.78
CA ARG A 197 -4.58 -3.39 4.34
C ARG A 197 -5.16 -4.79 4.61
N PHE A 198 -6.45 -4.98 4.40
CA PHE A 198 -7.14 -6.25 4.61
C PHE A 198 -7.83 -6.72 3.33
N VAL A 199 -7.94 -8.02 3.17
CA VAL A 199 -8.74 -8.67 2.13
C VAL A 199 -9.91 -9.36 2.80
N ASP A 200 -11.10 -9.01 2.37
CA ASP A 200 -12.38 -9.37 2.97
C ASP A 200 -13.19 -10.32 2.10
#